data_AF-G0PF72-F1
#
_entry.id   AF-G0PF72-F1
#
_cell.length_a   1.000
_cell.length_b   1.000
_cell.length_c   1.000
_cell.angle_alpha   90.00
_cell.angle_beta   90.00
_cell.angle_gamma   90.00
#
_symmetry.space_group_name_H-M   'P 1'
#
loop_
_entity.id
_entity.type
_entity.pdbx_description
1 polymer ?
#
loop_
_entity_poly.entity_id
_entity_poly.type
_entity_poly.pdbx_seq_one_letter_code
_entity_poly.pdbx_strand_id
1 'polypeptide(L)'
;MFENTDSSQFQLVPFFKTLLPIFLFFLPIGALFTAPIFHVDIGSWSYLTTYLYALYPAVDPLPIMFIVEEYRKAFYGEIDFSRLVKHVRVYY
;
A
#
# COMPACT_ATOMS: atom_id res chain seq x y z
N MET A 1 25.10 -12.94 -0.14
CA MET A 1 24.79 -11.51 -0.41
C MET A 1 23.29 -11.19 -0.33
N PHE A 2 22.38 -12.18 -0.37
CA PHE A 2 20.92 -11.97 -0.24
C PHE A 2 20.40 -11.88 1.21
N GLU A 3 21.21 -12.17 2.22
CA GLU A 3 20.69 -12.36 3.59
C GLU A 3 20.52 -11.06 4.42
N ASN A 4 21.19 -9.97 4.04
CA ASN A 4 21.11 -8.69 4.78
C ASN A 4 19.97 -7.77 4.31
N THR A 5 19.51 -7.90 3.06
CA THR A 5 18.46 -7.04 2.51
C THR A 5 17.07 -7.58 2.90
N ASP A 6 16.86 -8.89 2.87
CA ASP A 6 15.57 -9.51 3.28
C ASP A 6 15.28 -9.34 4.77
N SER A 7 16.30 -9.45 5.63
CA SER A 7 16.17 -9.24 7.07
C SER A 7 15.84 -7.78 7.42
N SER A 8 16.35 -6.81 6.65
CA SER A 8 16.02 -5.39 6.79
C SER A 8 14.62 -5.07 6.28
N GLN A 9 14.22 -5.63 5.13
CA GLN A 9 12.87 -5.47 4.57
C GLN A 9 11.80 -6.12 5.48
N PHE A 10 12.09 -7.28 6.05
CA PHE A 10 11.21 -7.97 7.01
C PHE A 10 10.89 -7.11 8.24
N GLN A 11 11.80 -6.23 8.66
CA GLN A 11 11.60 -5.32 9.79
C GLN A 11 10.92 -4.01 9.39
N LEU A 12 11.26 -3.44 8.22
CA LEU A 12 10.77 -2.13 7.80
C LEU A 12 9.35 -2.17 7.19
N VAL A 13 9.05 -3.20 6.39
CA VAL A 13 7.74 -3.31 5.70
C VAL A 13 6.56 -3.34 6.69
N PRO A 14 6.56 -4.15 7.77
CA PRO A 14 5.48 -4.16 8.74
C PRO A 14 5.35 -2.84 9.51
N PHE A 15 6.46 -2.17 9.80
CA PHE A 15 6.45 -0.87 10.47
C PHE A 15 5.73 0.19 9.63
N PHE A 16 6.06 0.31 8.34
CA PHE A 16 5.37 1.24 7.45
C PHE A 16 3.91 0.85 7.18
N LYS A 17 3.62 -0.46 7.06
CA LYS A 17 2.25 -0.96 6.90
C LYS A 17 1.37 -0.77 8.14
N THR A 18 1.94 -0.67 9.34
CA THR A 18 1.17 -0.44 10.59
C THR A 18 0.96 1.03 10.89
N LEU A 19 1.89 1.92 10.49
CA LEU A 19 1.68 3.36 10.59
C LEU A 19 0.53 3.85 9.70
N LEU A 20 0.39 3.27 8.50
CA LEU A 20 -0.67 3.64 7.56
C LEU A 20 -2.09 3.54 8.16
N PRO A 21 -2.54 2.39 8.70
CA PRO A 21 -3.83 2.31 9.36
C PRO A 21 -3.88 3.13 10.66
N ILE A 22 -2.79 3.34 11.39
CA ILE A 22 -2.83 4.22 12.58
C ILE A 22 -3.22 5.64 12.18
N PHE A 23 -2.58 6.23 11.17
CA PHE A 23 -2.95 7.58 10.73
C PHE A 23 -4.32 7.61 10.03
N LEU A 24 -4.63 6.59 9.22
CA LEU A 24 -5.82 6.57 8.38
C LEU A 24 -7.08 6.05 9.08
N PHE A 25 -6.98 5.25 10.15
CA PHE A 25 -8.13 4.76 10.94
C PHE A 25 -8.29 5.52 12.25
N PHE A 26 -7.21 5.87 12.96
CA PHE A 26 -7.33 6.50 14.27
C PHE A 26 -7.93 7.91 14.18
N LEU A 27 -7.56 8.68 13.15
CA LEU A 27 -8.14 10.00 12.90
C LEU A 27 -9.65 9.95 12.61
N PRO A 28 -10.14 9.18 11.61
CA PRO A 28 -11.56 9.18 11.32
C PRO A 28 -12.41 8.46 12.38
N ILE A 29 -11.93 7.37 12.98
CA ILE A 29 -12.67 6.69 14.07
C ILE A 29 -12.72 7.59 15.30
N GLY A 30 -11.59 8.21 15.68
CA GLY A 30 -11.55 9.15 16.80
C GLY A 30 -12.46 10.36 16.57
N ALA A 31 -12.49 10.90 15.35
CA ALA A 31 -13.41 11.97 14.98
C ALA A 31 -14.88 11.53 15.06
N LEU A 32 -15.23 10.35 14.55
CA LEU A 32 -16.59 9.80 14.64
C LEU A 32 -17.02 9.50 16.07
N PHE A 33 -16.12 9.04 16.94
CA PHE A 33 -16.41 8.77 18.35
C PHE A 33 -16.57 10.05 19.18
N THR A 34 -15.83 11.10 18.85
CA THR A 34 -15.89 12.39 19.57
C THR A 34 -17.02 13.29 19.06
N ALA A 35 -17.40 13.20 17.79
CA ALA A 35 -18.50 13.96 17.20
C ALA A 35 -19.84 13.91 17.98
N PRO A 36 -20.34 12.75 18.47
CA PRO A 36 -21.57 12.70 19.26
C PRO A 36 -21.42 13.37 20.64
N ILE A 37 -20.21 13.47 21.18
CA ILE A 37 -19.94 14.13 22.47
C ILE A 37 -20.04 15.66 22.34
N PHE A 38 -19.70 16.19 21.17
CA PHE A 38 -19.75 17.64 20.89
C PHE A 38 -21.06 18.10 20.22
N HIS A 39 -22.06 17.22 20.11
CA HIS A 39 -23.30 17.48 19.34
C HIS A 39 -23.04 17.95 17.89
N VAL A 40 -21.96 17.46 17.26
CA VAL A 40 -21.63 17.79 15.87
C VAL A 40 -22.35 16.81 14.95
N ASP A 41 -23.00 17.34 13.92
CA ASP A 41 -23.64 16.53 12.89
C ASP A 41 -22.59 15.72 12.12
N ILE A 42 -22.70 14.40 12.23
CA ILE A 42 -21.75 13.42 11.68
C ILE A 42 -21.90 13.27 10.16
N GLY A 43 -23.00 13.77 9.59
CA GLY A 43 -23.38 13.59 8.18
C GLY A 43 -22.21 13.78 7.21
N SER A 44 -21.62 14.97 7.15
CA SER A 44 -20.51 15.26 6.22
C SER A 44 -19.19 14.54 6.55
N TRP A 45 -18.88 14.33 7.84
CA TRP A 45 -17.65 13.65 8.28
C TRP A 45 -17.69 12.13 8.08
N SER A 46 -18.88 11.53 8.10
CA SER A 46 -19.08 10.12 7.81
C SER A 46 -18.69 9.80 6.36
N TYR A 47 -19.08 10.63 5.40
CA TYR A 47 -18.73 10.44 3.99
C TYR A 47 -17.22 10.47 3.77
N LEU A 48 -16.52 11.44 4.39
CA LEU A 48 -15.05 11.52 4.33
C LEU A 48 -14.41 10.22 4.86
N THR A 49 -14.89 9.73 6.00
CA THR A 49 -14.42 8.47 6.60
C THR A 49 -14.67 7.27 5.68
N THR A 50 -15.85 7.18 5.08
CA THR A 50 -16.20 6.13 4.12
C THR A 50 -15.31 6.15 2.88
N TYR A 51 -14.98 7.35 2.35
CA TYR A 51 -14.04 7.46 1.23
C TYR A 51 -12.63 7.01 1.60
N LEU A 52 -12.11 7.44 2.75
CA LEU A 52 -10.80 6.99 3.24
C LEU A 52 -10.76 5.46 3.42
N TYR A 53 -11.84 4.89 3.93
CA TYR A 53 -11.99 3.44 4.08
C TYR A 53 -12.01 2.71 2.74
N ALA A 54 -12.71 3.27 1.74
CA ALA A 54 -12.77 2.71 0.39
C ALA A 54 -11.42 2.83 -0.36
N LEU A 55 -10.60 3.83 -0.03
CA LEU A 55 -9.25 4.01 -0.57
C LEU A 55 -8.20 3.12 0.10
N TYR A 56 -8.42 2.69 1.35
CA TYR A 56 -7.47 1.87 2.11
C TYR A 56 -6.92 0.64 1.36
N PRO A 57 -7.74 -0.17 0.64
CA PRO A 57 -7.25 -1.31 -0.12
C PRO A 57 -6.29 -0.95 -1.25
N ALA A 58 -6.41 0.25 -1.82
CA ALA A 58 -5.52 0.75 -2.87
C ALA A 58 -4.21 1.30 -2.28
N VAL A 59 -4.25 1.82 -1.05
CA VAL A 59 -3.07 2.39 -0.38
C VAL A 59 -2.22 1.32 0.32
N ASP A 60 -2.82 0.26 0.87
CA ASP A 60 -2.08 -0.84 1.51
C ASP A 60 -0.99 -1.51 0.65
N PRO A 61 -1.17 -1.73 -0.67
CA PRO A 61 -0.13 -2.31 -1.52
C PRO A 61 0.95 -1.31 -1.98
N LEU A 62 0.75 0.00 -1.86
CA LEU A 62 1.71 0.99 -2.37
C LEU A 62 3.08 0.93 -1.66
N PRO A 63 3.19 0.97 -0.32
CA PRO A 63 4.49 0.99 0.35
C PRO A 63 5.35 -0.24 0.06
N ILE A 64 4.71 -1.41 -0.05
CA ILE A 64 5.43 -2.66 -0.30
C ILE A 64 5.97 -2.71 -1.74
N MET A 65 5.25 -2.12 -2.71
CA MET A 65 5.73 -2.00 -4.10
C MET A 65 6.99 -1.13 -4.22
N PHE A 66 7.17 -0.12 -3.35
CA PHE A 66 8.36 0.74 -3.36
C PHE A 66 9.57 0.14 -2.61
N ILE A 67 9.31 -0.55 -1.50
CA ILE A 67 10.36 -1.11 -0.63
C ILE A 67 10.92 -2.42 -1.17
N VAL A 68 10.07 -3.29 -1.73
CA VAL A 68 10.50 -4.62 -2.17
C VAL A 68 11.14 -4.55 -3.55
N GLU A 69 12.46 -4.75 -3.60
CA GLU A 69 13.23 -4.66 -4.84
C GLU A 69 12.83 -5.72 -5.87
N GLU A 70 12.40 -6.90 -5.42
CA GLU A 70 11.87 -7.97 -6.26
C GLU A 70 10.63 -7.52 -7.04
N TYR A 71 9.74 -6.73 -6.42
CA TYR A 71 8.56 -6.17 -7.11
C TYR A 71 8.96 -5.19 -8.21
N ARG A 72 9.96 -4.35 -7.96
CA ARG A 72 10.47 -3.42 -8.98
C ARG A 72 11.10 -4.18 -10.15
N LYS A 73 11.90 -5.21 -9.85
CA LYS A 73 12.54 -6.06 -10.88
C LYS A 73 11.51 -6.84 -11.69
N ALA A 74 10.46 -7.35 -11.08
CA ALA A 74 9.34 -7.99 -11.78
C ALA A 74 8.62 -7.00 -12.70
N PHE A 75 8.36 -5.78 -12.25
CA PHE A 75 7.73 -4.74 -13.05
C PHE A 75 8.55 -4.37 -14.29
N TYR A 76 9.87 -4.15 -14.14
CA TYR A 76 10.75 -3.88 -15.28
C TYR A 76 10.96 -5.12 -16.18
N GLY A 77 10.94 -6.33 -15.61
CA GLY A 77 11.07 -7.59 -16.35
C GLY A 77 9.83 -7.93 -17.17
N GLU A 78 8.63 -7.63 -16.66
CA GLU A 78 7.34 -7.77 -17.36
C GLU A 78 7.19 -6.75 -18.49
N ILE A 79 7.69 -5.53 -18.29
CA ILE A 79 7.70 -4.46 -19.31
C ILE A 79 8.77 -4.72 -20.39
N ASP A 80 9.76 -5.56 -20.12
CA ASP A 80 10.76 -6.00 -21.10
C ASP A 80 10.18 -7.03 -22.09
N PHE A 81 9.21 -6.58 -22.89
CA PHE A 81 8.61 -7.30 -24.02
C PHE A 81 9.69 -7.82 -25.01
N SER A 82 10.88 -7.21 -24.99
CA SER A 82 12.05 -7.60 -25.78
C SER A 82 12.54 -9.02 -25.49
N ARG A 83 12.34 -9.54 -24.26
CA ARG A 83 12.73 -10.92 -23.89
C ARG A 83 11.77 -11.97 -24.45
N LEU A 84 10.47 -11.68 -24.48
CA LEU A 84 9.46 -12.55 -25.07
C LEU A 84 9.62 -12.65 -26.60
N VAL A 85 9.88 -11.53 -27.27
CA VAL A 85 10.16 -11.51 -28.71
C VAL A 85 11.44 -12.30 -29.05
N LYS A 86 12.48 -12.24 -28.19
CA LYS A 86 13.69 -13.05 -28.38
C LYS A 86 13.45 -14.54 -28.19
N HIS A 87 12.60 -14.94 -27.25
CA HIS A 87 12.23 -16.36 -27.09
C HIS A 87 11.44 -16.86 -28.30
N VAL A 88 10.44 -16.12 -28.78
CA VAL A 88 9.65 -16.50 -29.96
C VAL A 88 10.50 -16.60 -31.23
N ARG A 89 11.48 -15.71 -31.42
CA ARG A 89 12.35 -15.69 -32.60
C ARG A 89 13.48 -16.73 -32.59
N VAL A 90 13.67 -17.48 -31.50
CA VAL A 90 14.64 -18.58 -31.39
C VAL A 90 13.98 -19.93 -31.71
N TYR A 91 12.65 -20.00 -31.72
CA TYR A 91 11.87 -21.19 -32.07
C TYR A 91 11.31 -21.18 -33.51
N TYR A 92 11.73 -20.22 -34.34
CA TYR A 92 11.52 -20.15 -35.78
C TYR A 92 12.85 -19.84 -36.46
#